data_AF-A0A9P6PMT3-F1
#
_entry.id   AF-A0A9P6PMT3-F1
#
_cell.length_a   1.000
_cell.length_b   1.000
_cell.length_c   1.000
_cell.angle_alpha   90.00
_cell.angle_beta   90.00
_cell.angle_gamma   90.00
#
_symmetry.space_group_name_H-M   'P 1'
#
loop_
_entity.id
_entity.type
_entity.pdbx_description
1 polymer ?
#
loop_
_entity_poly.entity_id
_entity_poly.type
_entity_poly.pdbx_seq_one_letter_code
_entity_poly.pdbx_strand_id
1 'polypeptide(L)'
;MKFFPALALLATMTMVSVQGQTNGAAACTICLQKSIQALPLCSGLNITMGDFNPSENPAYAKCLCSTLDGAWIDSCSGENQCGQDIAAFKSAYAGNIQAAGLSCGATPTFAPANL
;
A
#
# COMPACT_ATOMS: atom_id res chain seq x y z
N MET A 1 58.96 18.56 -5.81
CA MET A 1 57.85 17.72 -6.32
C MET A 1 57.22 17.03 -5.13
N LYS A 2 55.97 17.36 -4.82
CA LYS A 2 55.23 16.90 -3.64
C LYS A 2 54.22 15.86 -4.16
N PHE A 3 54.45 14.57 -3.88
CA PHE A 3 53.54 13.50 -4.27
C PHE A 3 52.58 13.21 -3.11
N PHE A 4 51.29 13.40 -3.36
CA PHE A 4 50.19 13.08 -2.45
C PHE A 4 49.79 11.61 -2.64
N PRO A 5 49.64 10.81 -1.56
CA PRO A 5 48.93 9.54 -1.60
C PRO A 5 47.50 9.77 -1.08
N ALA A 6 46.47 9.42 -1.85
CA ALA A 6 45.11 9.35 -1.31
C ALA A 6 44.17 8.51 -2.18
N LEU A 7 43.67 7.45 -1.54
CA LEU A 7 42.36 6.82 -1.69
C LEU A 7 42.04 6.08 -3.00
N ALA A 8 42.24 4.77 -2.95
CA ALA A 8 41.39 3.78 -3.60
C ALA A 8 40.29 3.33 -2.60
N LEU A 9 39.01 3.55 -2.91
CA LEU A 9 37.76 3.08 -2.26
C LEU A 9 36.64 3.88 -2.97
N LEU A 10 35.56 3.38 -3.59
CA LEU A 10 34.56 2.35 -3.29
C LEU A 10 33.78 2.07 -4.60
N ALA A 11 33.58 0.81 -5.00
CA ALA A 11 32.34 0.04 -4.79
C ALA A 11 31.04 0.67 -5.36
N THR A 12 30.52 -0.02 -6.38
CA THR A 12 29.09 -0.35 -6.64
C THR A 12 28.08 0.76 -6.90
N MET A 13 27.37 0.66 -8.03
CA MET A 13 25.92 0.43 -8.02
C MET A 13 25.46 -0.09 -9.39
N THR A 14 24.97 -1.32 -9.38
CA THR A 14 24.23 -1.99 -10.44
C THR A 14 23.03 -1.15 -10.87
N MET A 15 22.96 -0.82 -12.16
CA MET A 15 21.77 -0.27 -12.78
C MET A 15 20.71 -1.37 -12.85
N VAL A 16 19.81 -1.42 -11.87
CA VAL A 16 18.58 -2.22 -11.99
C VAL A 16 17.58 -1.38 -12.78
N SER A 17 17.46 -1.69 -14.07
CA SER A 17 16.47 -1.12 -14.96
C SER A 17 15.06 -1.54 -14.53
N VAL A 18 14.28 -0.57 -14.04
CA VAL A 18 12.84 -0.68 -13.80
C VAL A 18 12.13 -0.72 -15.16
N GLN A 19 11.85 -1.91 -15.68
CA GLN A 19 11.04 -2.12 -16.89
C GLN A 19 10.07 -3.29 -16.66
N GLY A 20 8.94 -3.03 -16.00
CA GLY A 20 7.87 -4.03 -15.81
C GLY A 20 6.51 -3.48 -15.35
N GLN A 21 6.34 -2.16 -15.30
CA GLN A 21 5.30 -1.52 -14.46
C GLN A 21 3.88 -1.46 -15.04
N THR A 22 3.59 -1.92 -16.26
CA THR A 22 2.24 -1.77 -16.83
C THR A 22 1.29 -2.94 -16.57
N ASN A 23 1.80 -4.19 -16.51
CA ASN A 23 0.96 -5.36 -16.20
C ASN A 23 0.90 -5.69 -14.70
N GLY A 24 1.98 -5.42 -13.95
CA GLY A 24 2.05 -5.69 -12.51
C GLY A 24 1.13 -4.78 -11.67
N ALA A 25 0.97 -3.52 -12.05
CA ALA A 25 0.12 -2.58 -11.30
C ALA A 25 -1.36 -3.00 -11.31
N ALA A 26 -1.89 -3.43 -12.46
CA ALA A 26 -3.27 -3.92 -12.55
C ALA A 26 -3.46 -5.24 -11.79
N ALA A 27 -2.51 -6.18 -11.91
CA ALA A 27 -2.55 -7.45 -11.18
C ALA A 27 -2.50 -7.24 -9.66
N CYS A 28 -1.68 -6.30 -9.21
CA CYS A 28 -1.57 -5.93 -7.80
C CYS A 28 -2.86 -5.31 -7.26
N THR A 29 -3.42 -4.32 -7.94
CA THR A 29 -4.69 -3.68 -7.55
C THR A 29 -5.83 -4.69 -7.48
N ILE A 30 -5.93 -5.59 -8.46
CA ILE A 30 -6.93 -6.67 -8.47
C ILE A 30 -6.73 -7.62 -7.28
N CYS A 31 -5.48 -8.01 -7.00
CA CYS A 31 -5.19 -8.87 -5.85
C CYS A 31 -5.58 -8.21 -4.54
N LEU A 32 -5.16 -6.95 -4.34
CA LEU A 32 -5.45 -6.18 -3.14
C LEU A 32 -6.96 -6.03 -2.95
N GLN A 33 -7.69 -5.66 -4.00
CA GLN A 33 -9.14 -5.53 -3.94
C GLN A 33 -9.82 -6.85 -3.59
N LYS A 34 -9.40 -7.98 -4.18
CA LYS A 34 -9.96 -9.30 -3.84
C LYS A 34 -9.64 -9.71 -2.40
N SER A 35 -8.41 -9.46 -1.97
CA SER A 35 -7.95 -9.84 -0.63
C SER A 35 -8.70 -9.08 0.46
N ILE A 36 -8.86 -7.76 0.31
CA ILE A 36 -9.65 -6.98 1.27
C ILE A 36 -11.13 -7.40 1.24
N GLN A 37 -11.71 -7.66 0.07
CA GLN A 37 -13.11 -8.11 -0.05
C GLN A 37 -13.35 -9.51 0.55
N ALA A 38 -12.32 -10.35 0.65
CA ALA A 38 -12.42 -11.66 1.28
C ALA A 38 -12.55 -11.57 2.82
N LEU A 39 -12.28 -10.40 3.41
CA LEU A 39 -12.40 -10.22 4.84
C LEU A 39 -13.89 -10.14 5.26
N PRO A 40 -14.28 -10.75 6.40
CA PRO A 40 -15.68 -10.82 6.81
C PRO A 40 -16.39 -9.46 6.89
N LEU A 41 -15.70 -8.42 7.38
CA LEU A 41 -16.26 -7.07 7.53
C LEU A 41 -16.28 -6.25 6.24
N CYS A 42 -15.59 -6.73 5.22
CA CYS A 42 -15.44 -6.08 3.92
C CYS A 42 -16.21 -6.80 2.81
N SER A 43 -16.72 -8.00 3.10
CA SER A 43 -17.50 -8.82 2.17
C SER A 43 -18.79 -8.12 1.77
N GLY A 44 -19.09 -8.14 0.47
CA GLY A 44 -20.26 -7.47 -0.09
C GLY A 44 -20.15 -5.95 -0.22
N LEU A 45 -19.04 -5.34 0.20
CA LEU A 45 -18.78 -3.92 -0.04
C LEU A 45 -18.21 -3.72 -1.45
N ASN A 46 -18.67 -2.65 -2.12
CA ASN A 46 -18.09 -2.22 -3.39
C ASN A 46 -16.79 -1.44 -3.13
N ILE A 47 -15.72 -2.19 -2.88
CA ILE A 47 -14.38 -1.64 -2.60
C ILE A 47 -13.64 -1.42 -3.91
N THR A 48 -13.28 -0.18 -4.22
CA THR A 48 -12.40 0.17 -5.33
C THR A 48 -11.13 0.84 -4.78
N MET A 49 -9.99 0.21 -5.01
CA MET A 49 -8.70 0.77 -4.60
C MET A 49 -8.41 2.04 -5.41
N GLY A 50 -8.18 3.15 -4.73
CA GLY A 50 -7.89 4.46 -5.33
C GLY A 50 -9.09 5.41 -5.40
N ASP A 51 -10.31 4.89 -5.23
CA ASP A 51 -11.54 5.68 -5.11
C ASP A 51 -12.13 5.47 -3.71
N PHE A 52 -11.57 6.20 -2.75
CA PHE A 52 -11.93 6.07 -1.33
C PHE A 52 -12.84 7.22 -0.92
N ASN A 53 -14.16 6.99 -0.93
CA ASN A 53 -15.11 7.86 -0.23
C ASN A 53 -15.85 7.14 0.92
N PRO A 54 -15.15 6.78 2.01
CA PRO A 54 -15.78 6.17 3.18
C PRO A 54 -16.72 7.09 3.95
N SER A 55 -16.77 8.39 3.64
CA SER A 55 -17.81 9.31 4.17
C SER A 55 -19.21 8.91 3.73
N GLU A 56 -19.33 8.31 2.54
CA GLU A 56 -20.61 7.85 1.98
C GLU A 56 -21.01 6.46 2.49
N ASN A 57 -20.08 5.72 3.12
CA ASN A 57 -20.34 4.35 3.54
C ASN A 57 -19.66 4.01 4.90
N PRO A 58 -20.40 4.05 6.01
CA PRO A 58 -19.87 3.70 7.33
C PRO A 58 -19.45 2.23 7.47
N ALA A 59 -20.03 1.32 6.66
CA ALA A 59 -19.58 -0.07 6.62
C ALA A 59 -18.20 -0.18 5.96
N TYR A 60 -17.93 0.66 4.97
CA TYR A 60 -16.60 0.75 4.34
C TYR A 60 -15.55 1.31 5.31
N ALA A 61 -15.89 2.35 6.08
CA ALA A 61 -15.01 2.85 7.14
C ALA A 61 -14.72 1.77 8.20
N LYS A 62 -15.72 0.99 8.62
CA LYS A 62 -15.54 -0.14 9.55
C LYS A 62 -14.66 -1.24 8.98
N CYS A 63 -14.85 -1.61 7.71
CA CYS A 63 -13.98 -2.52 7.00
C CYS A 63 -12.53 -2.04 7.06
N LEU A 64 -12.24 -0.82 6.60
CA LEU A 64 -10.88 -0.27 6.57
C LEU A 64 -10.23 -0.17 7.97
N CYS A 65 -11.01 0.15 9.00
CA CYS A 65 -10.51 0.14 10.38
C CYS A 65 -10.13 -1.26 10.87
N SER A 66 -10.81 -2.31 10.39
CA SER A 66 -10.47 -3.69 10.72
C SER A 66 -9.26 -4.24 9.97
N THR A 67 -8.79 -3.54 8.95
CA THR A 67 -7.71 -3.99 8.06
C THR A 67 -6.37 -3.29 8.27
N LEU A 68 -6.28 -2.40 9.27
CA LEU A 68 -5.09 -1.56 9.51
C LEU A 68 -3.82 -2.35 9.84
N ASP A 69 -3.94 -3.60 10.28
CA ASP A 69 -2.78 -4.49 10.48
C ASP A 69 -2.06 -4.85 9.17
N GLY A 70 -2.73 -4.65 8.02
CA GLY A 70 -2.20 -4.97 6.70
C GLY A 70 -1.96 -6.46 6.47
N ALA A 71 -2.46 -7.37 7.30
CA ALA A 71 -2.21 -8.82 7.16
C ALA A 71 -2.78 -9.38 5.84
N TRP A 72 -3.91 -8.84 5.40
CA TRP A 72 -4.54 -9.17 4.12
C TRP A 72 -3.65 -8.83 2.90
N ILE A 73 -2.69 -7.91 3.05
CA ILE A 73 -1.79 -7.50 1.97
C ILE A 73 -0.79 -8.63 1.63
N ASP A 74 -0.46 -9.49 2.60
CA ASP A 74 0.53 -10.55 2.43
C ASP A 74 0.11 -11.60 1.39
N SER A 75 -1.19 -11.75 1.13
CA SER A 75 -1.69 -12.66 0.08
C SER A 75 -1.31 -12.22 -1.34
N CYS A 76 -0.78 -11.01 -1.51
CA CYS A 76 -0.46 -10.40 -2.80
C CYS A 76 1.05 -10.29 -3.06
N SER A 77 1.90 -10.92 -2.24
CA SER A 77 3.35 -10.84 -2.35
C SER A 77 3.99 -11.70 -3.45
N GLY A 78 3.20 -12.36 -4.30
CA GLY A 78 3.72 -13.12 -5.43
C GLY A 78 4.40 -12.22 -6.46
N GLU A 79 5.47 -12.71 -7.10
CA GLU A 79 6.19 -12.00 -8.17
C GLU A 79 5.29 -11.60 -9.35
N ASN A 80 4.21 -12.35 -9.61
CA ASN A 80 3.23 -12.07 -10.66
C ASN A 80 2.05 -11.18 -10.21
N GLN A 81 2.05 -10.71 -8.96
CA GLN A 81 1.00 -9.88 -8.36
C GLN A 81 1.56 -8.48 -8.09
N CYS A 82 2.10 -8.27 -6.88
CA CYS A 82 2.65 -6.98 -6.45
C CYS A 82 4.19 -7.00 -6.35
N GLY A 83 4.82 -8.17 -6.35
CA GLY A 83 6.27 -8.29 -6.25
C GLY A 83 6.84 -7.62 -4.98
N GLN A 84 8.02 -7.01 -5.10
CA GLN A 84 8.73 -6.40 -3.97
C GLN A 84 8.09 -5.09 -3.45
N ASP A 85 7.27 -4.43 -4.28
CA ASP A 85 6.64 -3.14 -3.93
C ASP A 85 5.56 -3.28 -2.84
N ILE A 86 5.08 -4.51 -2.60
CA ILE A 86 4.02 -4.80 -1.64
C ILE A 86 4.44 -4.55 -0.19
N ALA A 87 5.73 -4.74 0.12
CA ALA A 87 6.26 -4.53 1.46
C ALA A 87 6.23 -3.05 1.83
N ALA A 88 6.59 -2.18 0.89
CA ALA A 88 6.48 -0.74 1.05
C ALA A 88 5.02 -0.31 1.22
N PHE A 89 4.11 -0.84 0.39
CA PHE A 89 2.68 -0.58 0.51
C PHE A 89 2.14 -0.99 1.89
N LYS A 90 2.44 -2.21 2.35
CA LYS A 90 2.02 -2.71 3.67
C LYS A 90 2.51 -1.82 4.80
N SER A 91 3.78 -1.39 4.74
CA SER A 91 4.37 -0.53 5.78
C SER A 91 3.72 0.87 5.84
N ALA A 92 3.22 1.38 4.71
CA ALA A 92 2.60 2.70 4.62
C ALA A 92 1.07 2.67 4.75
N TYR A 93 0.43 1.52 4.59
CA TYR A 93 -1.03 1.39 4.45
C TYR A 93 -1.81 2.06 5.58
N ALA A 94 -1.54 1.70 6.84
CA ALA A 94 -2.26 2.26 7.98
C ALA A 94 -2.08 3.79 8.09
N GLY A 95 -0.85 4.26 7.89
CA GLY A 95 -0.53 5.69 7.91
C GLY A 95 -1.21 6.46 6.79
N ASN A 96 -1.25 5.89 5.58
CA ASN A 96 -1.91 6.50 4.42
C ASN A 96 -3.44 6.59 4.61
N ILE A 97 -4.05 5.54 5.15
CA ILE A 97 -5.50 5.52 5.42
C ILE A 97 -5.88 6.54 6.50
N GLN A 98 -5.06 6.68 7.55
CA GLN A 98 -5.27 7.69 8.58
C GLN A 98 -5.02 9.11 8.06
N ALA A 99 -3.96 9.31 7.27
CA ALA A 99 -3.67 10.59 6.63
C ALA A 99 -4.75 11.01 5.62
N ALA A 100 -5.40 10.04 4.98
CA ALA A 100 -6.56 10.27 4.13
C ALA A 100 -7.81 10.70 4.92
N GLY A 101 -7.78 10.70 6.25
CA GLY A 101 -8.86 11.19 7.10
C GLY A 101 -9.67 10.12 7.81
N LEU A 102 -9.27 8.84 7.75
CA LEU A 102 -9.96 7.78 8.50
C LEU A 102 -9.59 7.83 9.99
N SER A 103 -10.60 7.95 10.84
CA SER A 103 -10.48 7.83 12.29
C SER A 103 -11.21 6.57 12.77
N CYS A 104 -10.50 5.69 13.45
CA CYS A 104 -11.00 4.38 13.89
C CYS A 104 -11.39 4.37 15.38
N GLY A 105 -12.31 5.27 15.76
CA GLY A 105 -12.95 5.27 17.08
C GLY A 105 -14.09 4.25 17.20
N ALA A 106 -14.90 4.36 18.28
CA ALA A 106 -16.08 3.51 18.49
C ALA A 106 -17.07 3.54 17.30
N THR A 107 -17.16 4.70 16.64
CA THR A 107 -17.78 4.86 15.33
C THR A 107 -16.71 5.37 14.38
N PRO A 108 -16.29 4.58 13.38
CA PRO A 108 -15.35 5.05 12.37
C PRO A 108 -15.91 6.25 11.61
N THR A 109 -15.09 7.29 11.45
CA THR A 109 -15.42 8.47 10.65
C THR A 109 -14.38 8.69 9.58
N PHE A 110 -14.80 9.28 8.47
CA PHE A 110 -13.88 9.78 7.45
C PHE A 110 -14.09 11.28 7.32
N ALA A 111 -13.02 12.02 7.60
CA ALA A 111 -12.96 13.45 7.39
C ALA A 111 -11.70 13.70 6.57
N PRO A 112 -11.80 13.72 5.22
CA PRO A 112 -10.62 13.89 4.39
C PRO A 112 -9.88 15.15 4.81
N ALA A 113 -8.56 15.04 4.98
CA ALA A 113 -7.74 16.21 5.20
C ALA A 113 -7.96 17.12 3.99
N ASN A 114 -8.51 18.33 4.21
CA ASN A 114 -8.71 19.32 3.16
C ASN A 114 -7.39 19.45 2.39
N LEU A 115 -7.35 18.95 1.16
CA LEU A 115 -6.29 19.23 0.19
C LEU A 115 -6.49 20.65 -0.35
#